data_AF-A0A9P6VP54-F1
#
_entry.id   AF-A0A9P6VP54-F1
#
_cell.length_a   1.000
_cell.length_b   1.000
_cell.length_c   1.000
_cell.angle_alpha   90.00
_cell.angle_beta   90.00
_cell.angle_gamma   90.00
#
_symmetry.space_group_name_H-M   'P 1'
#
loop_
_entity.id
_entity.type
_entity.pdbx_description
1 polymer ?
#
loop_
_entity_poly.entity_id
_entity_poly.type
_entity_poly.pdbx_seq_one_letter_code
_entity_poly.pdbx_strand_id
1 'polypeptide(L)'
;MAVDDIVTDPSLKVTLDTSRQTREQAIALLDLASDAPPTSPSHDFQLQISKQQKTLVTYLAQLRGLHRDAHVGARETKALTAEARQEVDKLHLQLQNLYYEQRHLQGEIAACESYDHKYSQLPLIPVEQFLVEHPEHADADENALTIARIDHEHAERLALEEQRQGLLKKKQGLIADNKKRKDDLANLDKDLEKFIDAAKPIQKTFEKVV
;
A
#
# COMPACT_ATOMS: atom_id res chain seq x y z
N MET A 1 -53.89 18.92 -14.08
CA MET A 1 -52.92 18.95 -15.20
C MET A 1 -53.29 17.80 -16.12
N ALA A 2 -53.54 18.07 -17.40
CA ALA A 2 -53.90 17.02 -18.34
C ALA A 2 -52.70 16.08 -18.54
N VAL A 3 -52.94 14.77 -18.66
CA VAL A 3 -51.89 13.74 -18.84
C VAL A 3 -51.01 14.04 -20.07
N ASP A 4 -51.54 14.83 -21.01
CA ASP A 4 -50.92 15.25 -22.27
C ASP A 4 -49.67 16.14 -22.06
N ASP A 5 -49.55 16.82 -20.92
CA ASP A 5 -48.39 17.66 -20.61
C ASP A 5 -47.24 16.89 -19.91
N ILE A 6 -47.51 15.67 -19.44
CA ILE A 6 -46.57 14.88 -18.63
C ILE A 6 -45.72 13.95 -19.52
N VAL A 7 -46.30 13.44 -20.60
CA VAL A 7 -45.63 12.51 -21.51
C VAL A 7 -44.90 13.30 -22.58
N THR A 8 -43.57 13.42 -22.48
CA THR A 8 -42.74 14.16 -23.45
C THR A 8 -42.26 13.31 -24.61
N ASP A 9 -42.11 12.00 -24.41
CA ASP A 9 -41.55 11.08 -25.40
C ASP A 9 -42.47 10.95 -26.64
N PRO A 10 -41.94 11.13 -27.86
CA PRO A 10 -42.74 11.12 -29.09
C PRO A 10 -43.40 9.76 -29.37
N SER A 11 -42.76 8.64 -29.02
CA SER A 11 -43.34 7.30 -29.23
C SER A 11 -44.49 7.03 -28.25
N LEU A 12 -44.36 7.50 -27.01
CA LEU A 12 -45.40 7.39 -25.99
C LEU A 12 -46.58 8.32 -26.27
N LYS A 13 -46.34 9.51 -26.83
CA LYS A 13 -47.41 10.41 -27.30
C LYS A 13 -48.26 9.76 -28.38
N VAL A 14 -47.63 9.16 -29.40
CA VAL A 14 -48.36 8.44 -30.46
C VAL A 14 -49.20 7.29 -29.89
N THR A 15 -48.68 6.56 -28.90
CA THR A 15 -49.42 5.49 -28.22
C THR A 15 -50.60 6.02 -27.41
N LEU A 16 -50.44 7.18 -26.76
CA LEU A 16 -51.50 7.84 -26.00
C LEU A 16 -52.62 8.35 -26.92
N ASP A 17 -52.26 9.00 -28.03
CA ASP A 17 -53.22 9.51 -29.02
C ASP A 17 -54.00 8.38 -29.69
N THR A 18 -53.31 7.32 -30.13
CA THR A 18 -53.97 6.14 -30.69
C THR A 18 -54.85 5.42 -29.68
N SER A 19 -54.47 5.38 -28.39
CA SER A 19 -55.31 4.83 -27.32
C SER A 19 -56.57 5.65 -27.10
N ARG A 20 -56.46 6.98 -27.15
CA ARG A 20 -57.60 7.91 -27.04
C ARG A 20 -58.55 7.72 -28.22
N GLN A 21 -58.04 7.72 -29.44
CA GLN A 21 -58.84 7.50 -30.66
C GLN A 21 -59.53 6.13 -30.65
N THR A 22 -58.83 5.08 -30.20
CA THR A 22 -59.42 3.74 -30.06
C THR A 22 -60.57 3.74 -29.06
N ARG A 23 -60.41 4.43 -27.92
CA ARG A 23 -61.43 4.53 -26.88
C ARG A 23 -62.66 5.29 -27.38
N GLU A 24 -62.46 6.44 -28.00
CA GLU A 24 -63.53 7.26 -28.58
C GLU A 24 -64.31 6.49 -29.64
N GLN A 25 -63.60 5.76 -30.50
CA GLN A 25 -64.21 4.90 -31.52
C GLN A 25 -64.99 3.73 -30.93
N ALA A 26 -64.52 3.15 -29.82
CA ALA A 26 -65.23 2.08 -29.11
C ALA A 26 -66.53 2.59 -28.47
N ILE A 27 -66.49 3.76 -27.84
CA ILE A 27 -67.66 4.43 -27.26
C ILE A 27 -68.67 4.77 -28.36
N ALA A 28 -68.23 5.38 -29.45
CA ALA A 28 -69.10 5.72 -30.58
C ALA A 28 -69.79 4.48 -31.19
N LEU A 29 -69.10 3.33 -31.25
CA LEU A 29 -69.69 2.07 -31.71
C LEU A 29 -70.74 1.52 -30.74
N LEU A 30 -70.48 1.62 -29.42
CA LEU A 30 -71.42 1.22 -28.36
C LEU A 30 -72.68 2.06 -28.38
N ASP A 31 -72.55 3.37 -28.54
CA ASP A 31 -73.70 4.30 -28.64
C ASP A 31 -74.54 3.95 -29.87
N LEU A 32 -73.90 3.75 -31.02
CA LEU A 32 -74.55 3.41 -32.29
C LEU A 32 -75.23 2.03 -32.27
N ALA A 33 -74.69 1.07 -31.51
CA ALA A 33 -75.31 -0.23 -31.30
C ALA A 33 -76.48 -0.18 -30.31
N SER A 34 -76.49 0.79 -29.39
CA SER A 34 -77.55 0.98 -28.39
C SER A 34 -78.80 1.65 -28.99
N ASP A 35 -78.62 2.47 -30.03
CA ASP A 35 -79.70 3.11 -30.80
C ASP A 35 -80.38 2.17 -31.83
N ALA A 36 -80.05 0.88 -31.83
CA ALA A 36 -80.56 -0.08 -32.80
C ALA A 36 -82.09 -0.33 -32.64
N PRO A 37 -82.89 -0.31 -33.72
CA PRO A 37 -84.31 -0.61 -33.65
C PRO A 37 -84.56 -2.09 -33.26
N PRO A 38 -85.59 -2.38 -32.45
CA PRO A 38 -85.87 -3.74 -31.94
C PRO A 38 -86.39 -4.72 -33.01
N THR A 39 -86.83 -4.21 -34.16
CA THR A 39 -87.28 -5.00 -35.32
C THR A 39 -86.21 -4.96 -36.42
N SER A 40 -85.85 -6.16 -36.91
CA SER A 40 -84.89 -6.46 -37.99
C SER A 40 -84.09 -5.25 -38.53
N PRO A 41 -82.82 -5.07 -38.13
CA PRO A 41 -82.03 -3.91 -38.52
C PRO A 41 -81.89 -3.82 -40.04
N SER A 42 -82.08 -2.62 -40.59
CA SER A 42 -81.94 -2.36 -42.03
C SER A 42 -80.53 -2.74 -42.52
N HIS A 43 -80.43 -3.17 -43.78
CA HIS A 43 -79.15 -3.53 -44.40
C HIS A 43 -78.12 -2.39 -44.32
N ASP A 44 -78.55 -1.14 -44.46
CA ASP A 44 -77.69 0.04 -44.31
C ASP A 44 -77.14 0.21 -42.89
N PHE A 45 -77.93 -0.09 -41.86
CA PHE A 45 -77.49 -0.03 -40.47
C PHE A 45 -76.44 -1.11 -40.16
N GLN A 46 -76.64 -2.34 -40.65
CA GLN A 46 -75.65 -3.41 -40.55
C GLN A 46 -74.33 -3.03 -41.26
N LEU A 47 -74.43 -2.36 -42.41
CA LEU A 47 -73.26 -1.91 -43.17
C LEU A 47 -72.51 -0.79 -42.44
N GLN A 48 -73.20 0.13 -41.77
CA GLN A 48 -72.57 1.16 -40.92
C GLN A 48 -71.85 0.55 -39.71
N ILE A 49 -72.48 -0.38 -38.99
CA ILE A 49 -71.83 -1.10 -37.88
C ILE A 49 -70.58 -1.83 -38.36
N SER A 50 -70.66 -2.53 -39.48
CA SER A 50 -69.51 -3.27 -40.04
C SER A 50 -68.33 -2.35 -40.38
N LYS A 51 -68.59 -1.12 -40.85
CA LYS A 51 -67.57 -0.11 -41.12
C LYS A 51 -66.91 0.36 -39.83
N GLN A 52 -67.70 0.71 -38.81
CA GLN A 52 -67.18 1.16 -37.52
C GLN A 52 -66.37 0.05 -36.81
N GLN A 53 -66.81 -1.21 -36.91
CA GLN A 53 -66.07 -2.38 -36.42
C GLN A 53 -64.71 -2.54 -37.11
N LYS A 54 -64.64 -2.39 -38.44
CA LYS A 54 -63.37 -2.45 -39.18
C LYS A 54 -62.41 -1.34 -38.73
N THR A 55 -62.91 -0.13 -38.55
CA THR A 55 -62.12 1.01 -38.04
C THR A 55 -61.56 0.71 -36.65
N LEU A 56 -62.39 0.20 -35.73
CA LEU A 56 -61.96 -0.20 -34.38
C LEU A 56 -60.86 -1.28 -34.42
N VAL A 57 -61.06 -2.33 -35.22
CA VAL A 57 -60.07 -3.43 -35.36
C VAL A 57 -58.74 -2.91 -35.89
N THR A 58 -58.76 -1.92 -36.79
CA THR A 58 -57.55 -1.29 -37.33
C THR A 58 -56.78 -0.54 -36.23
N TYR A 59 -57.47 0.26 -35.43
CA TYR A 59 -56.86 0.95 -34.28
C TYR A 59 -56.31 -0.03 -33.22
N LEU A 60 -57.03 -1.12 -32.93
CA LEU A 60 -56.55 -2.16 -32.03
C LEU A 60 -55.30 -2.89 -32.56
N ALA A 61 -55.20 -3.08 -33.87
CA ALA A 61 -54.00 -3.64 -34.49
C ALA A 61 -52.79 -2.69 -34.36
N GLN A 62 -53.00 -1.38 -34.55
CA GLN A 62 -51.97 -0.37 -34.34
C GLN A 62 -51.47 -0.35 -32.90
N LEU A 63 -52.38 -0.36 -31.92
CA LEU A 63 -52.02 -0.41 -30.48
C LEU A 63 -51.20 -1.66 -30.12
N ARG A 64 -51.56 -2.83 -30.67
CA ARG A 64 -50.79 -4.05 -30.46
C ARG A 64 -49.38 -3.95 -31.06
N GLY A 65 -49.23 -3.29 -32.20
CA GLY A 65 -47.94 -2.97 -32.81
C GLY A 65 -47.09 -2.10 -31.88
N LEU A 66 -47.63 -0.95 -31.47
CA LEU A 66 -46.95 -0.01 -30.56
C LEU A 66 -46.55 -0.65 -29.23
N HIS A 67 -47.41 -1.51 -28.67
CA HIS A 67 -47.09 -2.28 -27.46
C HIS A 67 -45.91 -3.24 -27.67
N ARG A 68 -45.86 -3.92 -28.82
CA ARG A 68 -44.74 -4.81 -29.16
C ARG A 68 -43.44 -4.02 -29.33
N ASP A 69 -43.51 -2.88 -30.00
CA ASP A 69 -42.34 -2.01 -30.23
C ASP A 69 -41.80 -1.47 -28.91
N ALA A 70 -42.67 -1.02 -27.99
CA ALA A 70 -42.27 -0.59 -26.66
C ALA A 70 -41.59 -1.70 -25.85
N HIS A 71 -42.10 -2.94 -25.93
CA HIS A 71 -41.46 -4.08 -25.28
C HIS A 71 -40.10 -4.43 -25.87
N VAL A 72 -39.94 -4.30 -27.19
CA VAL A 72 -38.65 -4.52 -27.86
C VAL A 72 -37.65 -3.43 -27.44
N GLY A 73 -38.04 -2.16 -27.50
CA GLY A 73 -37.17 -1.05 -27.09
C GLY A 73 -36.75 -1.13 -25.61
N ALA A 74 -37.65 -1.56 -24.72
CA ALA A 74 -37.31 -1.79 -23.31
C ALA A 74 -36.29 -2.92 -23.13
N ARG A 75 -36.39 -4.00 -23.93
CA ARG A 75 -35.42 -5.11 -23.91
C ARG A 75 -34.07 -4.69 -24.46
N GLU A 76 -34.05 -3.94 -25.55
CA GLU A 76 -32.84 -3.40 -26.16
C GLU A 76 -32.11 -2.46 -25.19
N THR A 77 -32.84 -1.52 -24.59
CA THR A 77 -32.28 -0.61 -23.59
C THR A 77 -31.69 -1.39 -22.41
N LYS A 78 -32.40 -2.41 -21.91
CA LYS A 78 -31.89 -3.27 -20.84
C LYS A 78 -30.61 -3.99 -21.25
N ALA A 79 -30.53 -4.52 -22.47
CA ALA A 79 -29.34 -5.18 -22.98
C ALA A 79 -28.15 -4.22 -23.08
N LEU A 80 -28.34 -3.04 -23.68
CA LEU A 80 -27.31 -2.01 -23.81
C LEU A 80 -26.78 -1.55 -22.44
N THR A 81 -27.69 -1.30 -21.48
CA THR A 81 -27.27 -0.92 -20.12
C THR A 81 -26.54 -2.04 -19.38
N ALA A 82 -26.88 -3.30 -19.64
CA ALA A 82 -26.21 -4.44 -19.03
C ALA A 82 -24.79 -4.63 -19.59
N GLU A 83 -24.62 -4.47 -20.90
CA GLU A 83 -23.30 -4.52 -21.56
C GLU A 83 -22.38 -3.40 -21.06
N ALA A 84 -22.86 -2.15 -21.05
CA ALA A 84 -22.10 -1.02 -20.53
C ALA A 84 -21.72 -1.22 -19.06
N ARG A 85 -22.63 -1.78 -18.25
CA ARG A 85 -22.34 -2.12 -16.85
C ARG A 85 -21.24 -3.19 -16.73
N GLN A 86 -21.29 -4.24 -17.55
CA GLN A 86 -20.26 -5.29 -17.55
C GLN A 86 -18.88 -4.74 -17.90
N GLU A 87 -18.81 -3.81 -18.86
CA GLU A 87 -17.56 -3.14 -19.21
C GLU A 87 -17.01 -2.33 -18.03
N VAL A 88 -17.86 -1.55 -17.36
CA VAL A 88 -17.49 -0.80 -16.16
C VAL A 88 -17.00 -1.72 -15.05
N ASP A 89 -17.69 -2.84 -14.80
CA ASP A 89 -17.30 -3.82 -13.78
C ASP A 89 -15.93 -4.44 -14.10
N LYS A 90 -15.65 -4.73 -15.37
CA LYS A 90 -14.34 -5.22 -15.83
C LYS A 90 -13.23 -4.20 -15.61
N LEU A 91 -13.46 -2.94 -15.97
CA LEU A 91 -12.49 -1.86 -15.77
C LEU A 91 -12.25 -1.61 -14.28
N HIS A 92 -13.29 -1.70 -13.45
CA HIS A 92 -13.17 -1.57 -12.00
C HIS A 92 -12.30 -2.68 -11.41
N LEU A 93 -12.46 -3.92 -11.86
CA LEU A 93 -11.60 -5.03 -11.42
C LEU A 93 -10.13 -4.80 -11.83
N GLN A 94 -9.88 -4.33 -13.05
CA GLN A 94 -8.52 -3.99 -13.50
C GLN A 94 -7.90 -2.89 -12.65
N LEU A 95 -8.67 -1.86 -12.30
CA LEU A 95 -8.24 -0.79 -11.42
C LEU A 95 -7.89 -1.30 -10.01
N GLN A 96 -8.69 -2.22 -9.47
CA GLN A 96 -8.38 -2.84 -8.17
C GLN A 96 -7.07 -3.63 -8.20
N ASN A 97 -6.79 -4.35 -9.29
CA ASN A 97 -5.53 -5.06 -9.46
C ASN A 97 -4.33 -4.09 -9.45
N LEU A 98 -4.46 -2.95 -10.14
CA LEU A 98 -3.42 -1.92 -10.15
C LEU A 98 -3.21 -1.29 -8.77
N TYR A 99 -4.27 -1.04 -8.01
CA TYR A 99 -4.14 -0.55 -6.63
C TYR A 99 -3.42 -1.55 -5.71
N TYR A 100 -3.70 -2.84 -5.91
CA TYR A 100 -3.00 -3.89 -5.17
C TYR A 100 -1.50 -3.90 -5.50
N GLU A 101 -1.17 -3.86 -6.80
CA GLU A 101 0.22 -3.81 -7.26
C GLU A 101 0.94 -2.56 -6.74
N GLN A 102 0.31 -1.39 -6.83
CA GLN A 102 0.85 -0.14 -6.29
C GLN A 102 1.17 -0.26 -4.80
N ARG A 103 0.22 -0.78 -4.01
CA ARG A 103 0.41 -0.94 -2.57
C ARG A 103 1.51 -1.94 -2.24
N HIS A 104 1.61 -3.01 -3.02
CA HIS A 104 2.66 -4.01 -2.88
C HIS A 104 4.04 -3.38 -3.13
N LEU A 105 4.22 -2.71 -4.27
CA LEU A 105 5.47 -2.02 -4.62
C LEU A 105 5.83 -0.93 -3.61
N GLN A 106 4.86 -0.15 -3.13
CA GLN A 106 5.10 0.83 -2.06
C GLN A 106 5.60 0.17 -0.76
N GLY A 107 5.06 -1.01 -0.43
CA GLY A 107 5.51 -1.80 0.71
C GLY A 107 6.95 -2.29 0.53
N GLU A 108 7.31 -2.76 -0.67
CA GLU A 108 8.68 -3.19 -0.98
C GLU A 108 9.67 -2.01 -0.96
N ILE A 109 9.31 -0.87 -1.53
CA ILE A 109 10.12 0.35 -1.48
C ILE A 109 10.36 0.76 -0.03
N ALA A 110 9.30 0.83 0.79
CA ALA A 110 9.44 1.17 2.21
C ALA A 110 10.32 0.15 2.97
N ALA A 111 10.24 -1.13 2.63
CA ALA A 111 11.10 -2.16 3.22
C ALA A 111 12.57 -1.97 2.81
N CYS A 112 12.84 -1.60 1.56
CA CYS A 112 14.18 -1.28 1.08
C CYS A 112 14.73 0.01 1.71
N GLU A 113 13.91 1.06 1.82
CA GLU A 113 14.30 2.36 2.41
C GLU A 113 14.50 2.28 3.92
N SER A 114 13.76 1.42 4.61
CA SER A 114 13.92 1.19 6.06
C SER A 114 15.06 0.25 6.42
N TYR A 115 15.88 -0.17 5.44
CA TYR A 115 17.05 -0.99 5.70
C TYR A 115 18.03 -0.26 6.61
N ASP A 116 18.24 -0.81 7.81
CA ASP A 116 19.17 -0.25 8.80
C ASP A 116 20.62 -0.52 8.36
N HIS A 117 21.23 0.49 7.76
CA HIS A 117 22.62 0.45 7.37
C HIS A 117 23.53 0.58 8.60
N LYS A 118 24.26 -0.49 8.92
CA LYS A 118 25.19 -0.53 10.08
C LYS A 118 26.23 0.59 10.09
N TYR A 119 26.63 1.11 8.93
CA TYR A 119 27.62 2.19 8.88
C TYR A 119 27.09 3.51 9.45
N SER A 120 25.77 3.73 9.44
CA SER A 120 25.14 4.92 10.03
C SER A 120 25.27 4.97 11.56
N GLN A 121 25.57 3.84 12.20
CA GLN A 121 25.79 3.72 13.64
C GLN A 121 27.27 3.87 14.02
N LEU A 122 28.19 3.94 13.04
CA LEU A 122 29.61 4.12 13.33
C LEU A 122 29.86 5.56 13.81
N PRO A 123 30.62 5.75 14.90
CA PRO A 123 30.99 7.08 15.39
C PRO A 123 32.11 7.67 14.52
N LEU A 124 31.78 8.04 13.28
CA LEU A 124 32.71 8.63 12.33
C LEU A 124 33.00 10.09 12.70
N ILE A 125 34.24 10.52 12.45
CA ILE A 125 34.64 11.93 12.54
C ILE A 125 33.76 12.78 11.60
N PRO A 126 33.29 13.98 12.01
CA PRO A 126 32.54 14.89 11.15
C PRO A 126 33.25 15.19 9.82
N VAL A 127 32.48 15.38 8.75
CA VAL A 127 33.01 15.61 7.39
C VAL A 127 33.99 16.78 7.34
N GLU A 128 33.68 17.88 8.02
CA GLU A 128 34.53 19.08 8.05
C GLU A 128 35.92 18.78 8.64
N GLN A 129 35.97 18.01 9.73
CA GLN A 129 37.23 17.63 10.37
C GLN A 129 38.02 16.66 9.49
N PHE A 130 37.34 15.67 8.90
CA PHE A 130 37.96 14.73 7.98
C PHE A 130 38.59 15.42 6.76
N LEU A 131 37.91 16.40 6.16
CA LEU A 131 38.44 17.12 4.99
C LEU A 131 39.61 18.05 5.31
N VAL A 132 39.72 18.51 6.56
CA VAL A 132 40.90 19.26 7.03
C VAL A 132 42.12 18.35 7.13
N GLU A 133 41.93 17.12 7.60
CA GLU A 133 42.99 16.12 7.76
C GLU A 133 43.34 15.43 6.43
N HIS A 134 42.35 15.26 5.55
CA HIS A 134 42.45 14.58 4.26
C HIS A 134 41.91 15.46 3.12
N PRO A 135 42.66 16.51 2.73
CA PRO A 135 42.23 17.42 1.66
C PRO A 135 42.17 16.73 0.29
N GLU A 136 42.83 15.58 0.09
CA GLU A 136 42.75 14.78 -1.14
C GLU A 136 41.33 14.30 -1.50
N HIS A 137 40.41 14.28 -0.54
CA HIS A 137 39.03 13.83 -0.72
C HIS A 137 38.03 14.98 -0.89
N ALA A 138 38.48 16.23 -1.02
CA ALA A 138 37.60 17.40 -1.14
C ALA A 138 36.69 17.37 -2.39
N ASP A 139 37.18 16.80 -3.49
CA ASP A 139 36.44 16.69 -4.76
C ASP A 139 35.72 15.32 -4.92
N ALA A 140 35.75 14.47 -3.89
CA ALA A 140 35.11 13.15 -3.94
C ALA A 140 33.57 13.25 -3.86
N ASP A 141 32.88 12.29 -4.48
CA ASP A 141 31.43 12.18 -4.31
C ASP A 141 31.06 11.74 -2.88
N GLU A 142 29.80 11.98 -2.46
CA GLU A 142 29.37 11.71 -1.08
C GLU A 142 29.61 10.25 -0.64
N ASN A 143 29.45 9.31 -1.57
CA ASN A 143 29.63 7.89 -1.30
C ASN A 143 31.11 7.55 -1.12
N ALA A 144 31.99 7.99 -2.02
CA ALA A 144 33.43 7.80 -1.92
C ALA A 144 33.99 8.50 -0.67
N LEU A 145 33.49 9.69 -0.34
CA LEU A 145 33.85 10.39 0.89
C LEU A 145 33.45 9.58 2.14
N THR A 146 32.24 8.99 2.14
CA THR A 146 31.78 8.15 3.25
C THR A 146 32.60 6.88 3.38
N ILE A 147 32.96 6.23 2.27
CA ILE A 147 33.84 5.05 2.26
C ILE A 147 35.22 5.42 2.80
N ALA A 148 35.83 6.50 2.31
CA ALA A 148 37.14 6.96 2.77
C ALA A 148 37.16 7.26 4.28
N ARG A 149 36.09 7.87 4.80
CA ARG A 149 35.90 8.11 6.24
C ARG A 149 35.82 6.82 7.05
N ILE A 150 35.13 5.80 6.54
CA ILE A 150 35.03 4.48 7.20
C ILE A 150 36.40 3.79 7.21
N ASP A 151 37.13 3.85 6.10
CA ASP A 151 38.46 3.23 5.97
C ASP A 151 39.47 3.90 6.92
N HIS A 152 39.40 5.23 7.07
CA HIS A 152 40.19 5.97 8.04
C HIS A 152 39.92 5.52 9.48
N GLU A 153 38.64 5.54 9.91
CA GLU A 153 38.24 5.08 11.24
C GLU A 153 38.69 3.64 11.51
N HIS A 154 38.60 2.77 10.50
CA HIS A 154 39.08 1.39 10.61
C HIS A 154 40.60 1.32 10.83
N ALA A 155 41.39 2.10 10.09
CA ALA A 155 42.84 2.17 10.26
C ALA A 155 43.23 2.70 11.65
N GLU A 156 42.54 3.74 12.13
CA GLU A 156 42.77 4.28 13.48
C GLU A 156 42.46 3.25 14.57
N ARG A 157 41.34 2.53 14.45
CA ARG A 157 40.99 1.49 15.43
C ARG A 157 41.98 0.34 15.45
N LEU A 158 42.50 -0.05 14.29
CA LEU A 158 43.56 -1.06 14.22
C LEU A 158 44.82 -0.59 14.93
N ALA A 159 45.26 0.64 14.68
CA ALA A 159 46.42 1.22 15.35
C ALA A 159 46.22 1.31 16.87
N LEU A 160 45.03 1.72 17.33
CA LEU A 160 44.69 1.78 18.76
C LEU A 160 44.68 0.39 19.41
N GLU A 161 44.15 -0.63 18.74
CA GLU A 161 44.15 -1.99 19.27
C GLU A 161 45.58 -2.57 19.32
N GLU A 162 46.43 -2.28 18.33
CA GLU A 162 47.84 -2.68 18.36
C GLU A 162 48.58 -2.03 19.54
N GLN A 163 48.38 -0.72 19.74
CA GLN A 163 48.93 0.00 20.89
C GLN A 163 48.44 -0.58 22.22
N ARG A 164 47.13 -0.86 22.32
CA ARG A 164 46.51 -1.48 23.50
C ARG A 164 47.14 -2.83 23.80
N GLN A 165 47.32 -3.69 22.79
CA GLN A 165 47.99 -4.98 22.95
C GLN A 165 49.45 -4.84 23.37
N GLY A 166 50.17 -3.87 22.79
CA GLY A 166 51.55 -3.55 23.20
C GLY A 166 51.63 -3.11 24.66
N LEU A 167 50.73 -2.24 25.10
CA LEU A 167 50.63 -1.79 26.50
C LEU A 167 50.23 -2.92 27.44
N LEU A 168 49.32 -3.81 27.04
CA LEU A 168 48.94 -4.98 27.82
C LEU A 168 50.13 -5.94 28.02
N LYS A 169 50.92 -6.19 26.98
CA LYS A 169 52.15 -6.99 27.09
C LYS A 169 53.16 -6.35 28.03
N LYS A 170 53.40 -5.03 27.92
CA LYS A 170 54.28 -4.29 28.84
C LYS A 170 53.79 -4.37 30.28
N LYS A 171 52.48 -4.19 30.50
CA LYS A 171 51.84 -4.32 31.83
C LYS A 171 52.07 -5.71 32.43
N GLN A 172 51.84 -6.77 31.65
CA GLN A 172 52.07 -8.15 32.09
C GLN A 172 53.55 -8.40 32.44
N GLY A 173 54.47 -7.89 31.62
CA GLY A 173 55.91 -7.94 31.91
C GLY A 173 56.26 -7.28 33.24
N LEU A 174 55.79 -6.04 33.47
CA LEU A 174 56.04 -5.32 34.72
C LEU A 174 55.43 -6.00 35.95
N ILE A 175 54.28 -6.66 35.81
CA ILE A 175 53.68 -7.47 36.89
C ILE A 175 54.56 -8.67 37.22
N ALA A 176 55.07 -9.37 36.19
CA ALA A 176 55.97 -10.51 36.39
C ALA A 176 57.30 -10.07 37.04
N ASP A 177 57.87 -8.97 36.59
CA ASP A 177 59.10 -8.41 37.15
C ASP A 177 58.92 -7.96 38.60
N ASN A 178 57.80 -7.30 38.93
CA ASN A 178 57.49 -6.94 40.32
C ASN A 178 57.32 -8.18 41.19
N LYS A 179 56.64 -9.23 40.69
CA LYS A 179 56.49 -10.49 41.41
C LYS A 179 57.85 -11.12 41.69
N LYS A 180 58.72 -11.21 40.67
CA LYS A 180 60.08 -11.74 40.81
C LYS A 180 60.89 -10.96 41.84
N ARG A 181 60.90 -9.62 41.76
CA ARG A 181 61.61 -8.77 42.74
C ARG A 181 61.06 -8.94 44.16
N LYS A 182 59.75 -9.11 44.31
CA LYS A 182 59.11 -9.39 45.60
C LYS A 182 59.56 -10.74 46.16
N ASP A 183 59.62 -11.77 45.31
CA ASP A 183 60.09 -13.10 45.69
C ASP A 183 61.60 -13.08 46.05
N ASP A 184 62.41 -12.35 45.28
CA ASP A 184 63.84 -12.15 45.56
C ASP A 184 64.08 -11.42 46.89
N LEU A 185 63.32 -10.35 47.17
CA LEU A 185 63.35 -9.64 48.46
C LEU A 185 62.96 -10.56 49.63
N ALA A 186 61.89 -11.35 49.47
CA ALA A 186 61.46 -12.31 50.49
C ALA A 186 62.51 -13.41 50.75
N ASN A 187 63.31 -13.78 49.74
CA ASN A 187 64.42 -14.70 49.91
C ASN A 187 65.61 -14.03 50.61
N LEU A 188 65.93 -12.78 50.25
CA LEU A 188 66.97 -12.00 50.92
C LEU A 188 66.67 -11.81 52.40
N ASP A 189 65.42 -11.50 52.76
CA ASP A 189 64.99 -11.38 54.16
C ASP A 189 65.27 -12.67 54.93
N LYS A 190 64.93 -13.84 54.35
CA LYS A 190 65.23 -15.16 54.97
C LYS A 190 66.73 -15.41 55.11
N ASP A 191 67.53 -15.02 54.12
CA ASP A 191 68.97 -15.23 54.18
C ASP A 191 69.66 -14.27 55.16
N LEU A 192 69.15 -13.06 55.33
CA LEU A 192 69.56 -12.13 56.38
C LEU A 192 69.21 -12.65 57.77
N GLU A 193 68.00 -13.21 57.97
CA GLU A 193 67.63 -13.87 59.22
C GLU A 193 68.62 -15.00 59.56
N LYS A 194 68.92 -15.88 58.59
CA LYS A 194 69.93 -16.94 58.78
C LYS A 194 71.32 -16.39 59.09
N PHE A 195 71.74 -15.33 58.41
CA PHE A 195 73.05 -14.70 58.65
C PHE A 195 73.13 -14.12 60.06
N ILE A 196 72.10 -13.39 60.50
CA ILE A 196 72.00 -12.87 61.87
C ILE A 196 72.07 -14.03 62.87
N ASP A 197 71.30 -15.09 62.64
CA ASP A 197 71.31 -16.28 63.49
C ASP A 197 72.68 -16.95 63.57
N ALA A 198 73.38 -17.06 62.43
CA ALA A 198 74.73 -17.62 62.35
C ALA A 198 75.80 -16.71 62.97
N ALA A 199 75.59 -15.40 63.03
CA ALA A 199 76.50 -14.42 63.63
C ALA A 199 76.32 -14.27 65.16
N LYS A 200 75.15 -14.62 65.71
CA LYS A 200 74.88 -14.61 67.17
C LYS A 200 75.96 -15.30 68.04
N PRO A 201 76.55 -16.45 67.67
CA PRO A 201 77.61 -17.08 68.45
C PRO A 201 78.89 -16.23 68.54
N ILE A 202 79.23 -15.51 67.46
CA ILE A 202 80.41 -14.65 67.39
C ILE A 202 80.19 -13.36 68.21
N GLN A 203 78.98 -12.79 68.18
CA GLN A 203 78.63 -11.70 69.09
C GLN A 203 78.76 -12.12 70.56
N LYS A 204 78.27 -13.30 70.92
CA LYS A 204 78.39 -13.83 72.30
C LYS A 204 79.83 -14.05 72.77
N THR A 205 80.79 -14.25 71.85
CA THR A 205 82.22 -14.32 72.23
C THR A 205 82.83 -12.94 72.47
N PHE A 206 82.46 -11.92 71.70
CA PHE A 206 82.95 -10.55 71.91
C PHE A 206 82.23 -9.79 73.03
N GLU A 207 80.98 -10.12 73.34
CA GLU A 207 80.24 -9.60 74.52
C GLU A 207 80.80 -10.12 75.85
N LYS A 208 81.58 -11.22 75.83
CA LYS A 208 82.25 -11.77 77.02
C LYS A 208 83.63 -11.16 77.29
N VAL A 209 84.09 -10.22 76.46
CA VAL A 209 85.43 -9.58 76.55
C VAL A 209 85.33 -8.13 77.09
N VAL A 210 84.23 -7.78 77.76
CA VAL A 210 84.13 -6.58 78.63
C VAL A 210 83.93 -7.03 80.07
#